data_AF-A0A523RCZ8-F1
#
_entry.id   AF-A0A523RCZ8-F1
#
_cell.length_a   1.000
_cell.length_b   1.000
_cell.length_c   1.000
_cell.angle_alpha   90.00
_cell.angle_beta   90.00
_cell.angle_gamma   90.00
#
_symmetry.space_group_name_H-M   'P 1'
#
loop_
_entity.id
_entity.type
_entity.pdbx_description
1 polymer ?
#
loop_
_entity_poly.entity_id
_entity_poly.type
_entity_poly.pdbx_seq_one_letter_code
_entity_poly.pdbx_strand_id
1 'polypeptide(L)'
;MTDYHTKTFYGQKSSITLTSPSKSAPYVFLSCINRKEDGSWENTSKGEGKTVKISTEEIICILEVLLKKSANWRGFHIFKERKTEIYIGWERESREVIQIRIGEYIKKLRFPNLNFFTLMLEHILNEKIEFATCGKSKKKLKDGEIPDEGDYGIFSEYIIARDGLQVVETTEFGVSEVTIEIKAKIKVESPKALLITLESDKEF
;
A
#
# COMPACT_ATOMS: atom_id res chain seq x y z
N MET A 1 18.20 -3.91 14.87
CA MET A 1 17.09 -4.22 13.95
C MET A 1 17.61 -4.08 12.53
N THR A 2 17.29 -5.04 11.67
CA THR A 2 17.63 -5.05 10.25
C THR A 2 16.78 -4.01 9.51
N ASP A 3 17.28 -3.40 8.44
CA ASP A 3 16.50 -2.40 7.67
C ASP A 3 15.54 -3.05 6.64
N TYR A 4 15.84 -4.29 6.28
CA TYR A 4 15.19 -5.02 5.20
C TYR A 4 14.55 -6.30 5.72
N HIS A 5 13.36 -6.62 5.20
CA HIS A 5 12.69 -7.89 5.47
C HIS A 5 12.28 -8.59 4.18
N THR A 6 12.41 -9.91 4.15
CA THR A 6 11.84 -10.74 3.09
C THR A 6 11.37 -12.07 3.63
N LYS A 7 10.16 -12.46 3.24
CA LYS A 7 9.64 -13.79 3.52
C LYS A 7 8.81 -14.30 2.36
N THR A 8 9.21 -15.46 1.85
CA THR A 8 8.41 -16.23 0.88
C THR A 8 7.61 -17.31 1.57
N PHE A 9 6.35 -17.44 1.17
CA PHE A 9 5.41 -18.48 1.59
C PHE A 9 5.11 -19.39 0.41
N TYR A 10 5.85 -20.48 0.32
CA TYR A 10 5.66 -21.48 -0.73
C TYR A 10 4.38 -22.29 -0.50
N GLY A 11 3.72 -22.64 -1.59
CA GLY A 11 2.70 -23.68 -1.64
C GLY A 11 3.06 -24.70 -2.72
N GLN A 12 2.13 -25.61 -3.03
CA GLN A 12 2.35 -26.63 -4.06
C GLN A 12 2.40 -26.04 -5.48
N LYS A 13 1.53 -25.06 -5.78
CA LYS A 13 1.35 -24.48 -7.11
C LYS A 13 1.62 -22.98 -7.19
N SER A 14 1.59 -22.27 -6.08
CA SER A 14 1.80 -20.83 -6.02
C SER A 14 2.57 -20.43 -4.77
N SER A 15 3.29 -19.32 -4.86
CA SER A 15 3.95 -18.68 -3.73
C SER A 15 3.61 -17.20 -3.67
N ILE A 16 3.75 -16.62 -2.48
CA ILE A 16 3.74 -15.18 -2.27
C ILE A 16 4.99 -14.78 -1.48
N THR A 17 5.63 -13.69 -1.88
CA THR A 17 6.77 -13.10 -1.21
C THR A 17 6.41 -11.70 -0.72
N LEU A 18 6.61 -11.47 0.57
CA LEU A 18 6.53 -10.16 1.20
C LEU A 18 7.94 -9.59 1.34
N THR A 19 8.18 -8.42 0.76
CA THR A 19 9.46 -7.72 0.81
C THR A 19 9.27 -6.31 1.33
N SER A 20 10.00 -5.94 2.38
CA SER A 20 10.12 -4.59 2.90
C SER A 20 11.53 -4.08 2.59
N PRO A 21 11.71 -3.12 1.65
CA PRO A 21 13.03 -2.71 1.18
C PRO A 21 13.84 -1.89 2.19
N SER A 22 13.19 -1.03 2.97
CA SER A 22 13.81 -0.23 4.04
C SER A 22 12.74 0.17 5.05
N LYS A 23 13.05 0.28 6.34
CA LYS A 23 12.13 0.79 7.38
C LYS A 23 11.65 2.22 7.11
N SER A 24 12.43 3.00 6.37
CA SER A 24 12.11 4.41 6.03
C SER A 24 11.27 4.56 4.77
N ALA A 25 11.03 3.46 4.03
CA ALA A 25 10.19 3.47 2.84
C ALA A 25 8.73 3.15 3.24
N PRO A 26 7.75 4.02 2.92
CA PRO A 26 6.36 3.88 3.39
C PRO A 26 5.55 2.84 2.59
N TYR A 27 6.18 1.73 2.19
CA TYR A 27 5.57 0.69 1.39
C TYR A 27 6.28 -0.65 1.55
N VAL A 28 5.61 -1.72 1.11
CA VAL A 28 6.17 -3.06 0.93
C VAL A 28 5.84 -3.57 -0.47
N PHE A 29 6.47 -4.66 -0.89
CA PHE A 29 6.11 -5.38 -2.11
C PHE A 29 5.46 -6.72 -1.76
N LEU A 30 4.39 -7.05 -2.48
CA LEU A 30 3.85 -8.40 -2.56
C LEU A 30 4.08 -8.93 -3.96
N SER A 31 4.82 -10.03 -4.05
CA SER A 31 5.11 -10.73 -5.31
C SER A 31 4.51 -12.13 -5.29
N CYS A 32 3.74 -12.47 -6.31
CA CYS A 32 3.20 -13.81 -6.52
C CYS A 32 3.83 -14.45 -7.76
N ILE A 33 4.15 -15.74 -7.65
CA ILE A 33 4.63 -16.59 -8.75
C ILE A 33 3.96 -17.96 -8.67
N ASN A 34 3.74 -18.58 -9.81
CA ASN A 34 3.25 -19.94 -9.92
C ASN A 34 4.38 -20.92 -10.23
N ARG A 35 4.12 -22.19 -9.91
CA ARG A 35 4.95 -23.31 -10.33
C ARG A 35 4.50 -23.75 -11.71
N LYS A 36 5.45 -23.89 -12.63
CA LYS A 36 5.25 -24.34 -14.01
C LYS A 36 5.02 -25.85 -14.05
N GLU A 37 4.53 -26.34 -15.18
CA GLU A 37 4.26 -27.77 -15.41
C GLU A 37 5.53 -28.63 -15.32
N ASP A 38 6.68 -28.07 -15.72
CA ASP A 38 7.99 -28.71 -15.60
C ASP A 38 8.52 -28.78 -14.15
N GLY A 39 7.77 -28.24 -13.19
CA GLY A 39 8.11 -28.22 -11.78
C GLY A 39 9.04 -27.08 -11.36
N SER A 40 9.50 -26.23 -12.30
CA SER A 40 10.22 -25.00 -12.01
C SER A 40 9.27 -23.88 -11.55
N TRP A 41 9.81 -22.81 -10.97
CA TRP A 41 9.02 -21.63 -10.58
C TRP A 41 9.13 -20.54 -11.65
N GLU A 42 8.04 -19.79 -11.83
CA GLU A 42 8.07 -18.54 -12.59
C GLU A 42 9.11 -17.55 -12.04
N ASN A 43 9.69 -16.75 -12.94
CA ASN A 43 10.73 -15.79 -12.63
C ASN A 43 10.29 -14.36 -12.96
N THR A 44 10.21 -13.52 -11.92
CA THR A 44 9.83 -12.11 -12.03
C THR A 44 10.76 -11.28 -12.91
N SER A 45 12.06 -11.62 -12.98
CA SER A 45 13.01 -10.95 -13.87
C SER A 45 12.79 -11.25 -15.35
N LYS A 46 12.01 -12.29 -15.67
CA LYS A 46 11.61 -12.63 -17.05
C LYS A 46 10.21 -12.10 -17.39
N GLY A 47 9.62 -11.27 -16.53
CA GLY A 47 8.27 -10.75 -16.70
C GLY A 47 7.16 -11.75 -16.34
N GLU A 48 7.51 -12.87 -15.70
CA GLU A 48 6.54 -13.84 -15.19
C GLU A 48 6.13 -13.48 -13.75
N GLY A 49 4.97 -13.94 -13.29
CA GLY A 49 4.47 -13.56 -11.97
C GLY A 49 3.89 -12.15 -11.93
N LYS A 50 3.59 -11.68 -10.72
CA LYS A 50 3.06 -10.34 -10.49
C LYS A 50 3.59 -9.76 -9.19
N THR A 51 4.09 -8.53 -9.26
CA THR A 51 4.52 -7.75 -8.10
C THR A 51 3.69 -6.48 -8.02
N VAL A 52 3.22 -6.15 -6.82
CA VAL A 52 2.52 -4.89 -6.51
C VAL A 52 3.17 -4.23 -5.30
N LYS A 53 3.18 -2.89 -5.30
CA LYS A 53 3.68 -2.06 -4.21
C LYS A 53 2.51 -1.72 -3.30
N ILE A 54 2.53 -2.18 -2.06
CA ILE A 54 1.48 -1.96 -1.07
C ILE A 54 1.88 -0.77 -0.18
N SER A 55 1.02 0.25 -0.09
CA SER A 55 1.25 1.41 0.78
C SER A 55 1.07 1.08 2.27
N THR A 56 1.38 2.03 3.15
CA THR A 56 1.18 1.86 4.60
C THR A 56 -0.31 1.77 4.95
N GLU A 57 -1.15 2.55 4.27
CA GLU A 57 -2.60 2.55 4.38
C GLU A 57 -3.18 1.22 3.92
N GLU A 58 -2.73 0.70 2.77
CA GLU A 58 -3.17 -0.61 2.30
C GLU A 58 -2.75 -1.74 3.25
N ILE A 59 -1.57 -1.65 3.90
CA ILE A 59 -1.20 -2.60 4.95
C ILE A 59 -2.22 -2.57 6.11
N ILE A 60 -2.71 -1.40 6.50
CA ILE A 60 -3.74 -1.26 7.54
C ILE A 60 -5.04 -1.96 7.10
N CYS A 61 -5.51 -1.71 5.88
CA CYS A 61 -6.69 -2.35 5.31
C CYS A 61 -6.56 -3.88 5.26
N ILE A 62 -5.38 -4.37 4.87
CA ILE A 62 -5.08 -5.80 4.84
C ILE A 62 -5.10 -6.39 6.25
N LEU A 63 -4.48 -5.72 7.22
CA LEU A 63 -4.48 -6.15 8.62
C LEU A 63 -5.89 -6.17 9.20
N GLU A 64 -6.76 -5.24 8.81
CA GLU A 64 -8.17 -5.26 9.22
C GLU A 64 -8.87 -6.57 8.79
N VAL A 65 -8.61 -7.02 7.56
CA VAL A 65 -9.09 -8.34 7.09
C VAL A 65 -8.44 -9.47 7.87
N LEU A 66 -7.12 -9.48 8.04
CA LEU A 66 -6.40 -10.57 8.73
C LEU A 66 -6.77 -10.71 10.22
N LEU A 67 -7.10 -9.60 10.88
CA LEU A 67 -7.63 -9.55 12.25
C LEU A 67 -9.14 -9.84 12.29
N LYS A 68 -9.69 -10.30 11.18
CA LYS A 68 -11.09 -10.66 10.95
C LYS A 68 -12.06 -9.48 11.09
N LYS A 69 -11.62 -8.23 11.27
CA LYS A 69 -12.53 -7.08 11.46
C LYS A 69 -13.38 -6.82 10.22
N SER A 70 -12.80 -7.04 9.03
CA SER A 70 -13.51 -7.02 7.75
C SER A 70 -13.48 -8.38 7.05
N ALA A 71 -14.48 -8.64 6.20
CA ALA A 71 -14.59 -9.93 5.51
C ALA A 71 -13.58 -10.05 4.36
N ASN A 72 -13.40 -8.94 3.65
CA ASN A 72 -12.45 -8.80 2.55
C ASN A 72 -12.15 -7.32 2.28
N TRP A 73 -11.07 -7.10 1.56
CA TRP A 73 -10.62 -5.82 1.02
C TRP A 73 -10.23 -5.99 -0.44
N ARG A 74 -10.50 -4.96 -1.25
CA ARG A 74 -10.07 -4.84 -2.64
C ARG A 74 -9.38 -3.50 -2.86
N GLY A 75 -8.18 -3.55 -3.42
CA GLY A 75 -7.45 -2.40 -3.93
C GLY A 75 -7.22 -2.53 -5.43
N PHE A 76 -6.98 -1.40 -6.09
CA PHE A 76 -6.66 -1.38 -7.52
C PHE A 76 -5.47 -0.46 -7.78
N HIS A 77 -4.46 -0.98 -8.48
CA HIS A 77 -3.31 -0.20 -8.94
C HIS A 77 -3.34 -0.05 -10.44
N ILE A 78 -3.07 1.15 -10.95
CA ILE A 78 -2.96 1.44 -12.38
C ILE A 78 -1.51 1.74 -12.69
N PHE A 79 -0.91 0.97 -13.61
CA PHE A 79 0.44 1.22 -14.10
C PHE A 79 0.50 1.04 -15.61
N LYS A 80 0.93 2.07 -16.35
CA LYS A 80 0.99 2.08 -17.82
C LYS A 80 -0.33 1.55 -18.44
N GLU A 81 -1.46 2.12 -18.00
CA GLU A 81 -2.83 1.77 -18.41
C GLU A 81 -3.31 0.37 -18.01
N ARG A 82 -2.48 -0.45 -17.34
CA ARG A 82 -2.87 -1.76 -16.84
C ARG A 82 -3.39 -1.64 -15.42
N LYS A 83 -4.69 -1.90 -15.24
CA LYS A 83 -5.33 -2.01 -13.93
C LYS A 83 -5.10 -3.41 -13.33
N THR A 84 -4.53 -3.47 -12.14
CA THR A 84 -4.31 -4.71 -11.37
C THR A 84 -5.19 -4.68 -10.13
N GLU A 85 -6.10 -5.65 -10.01
CA GLU A 85 -6.86 -5.86 -8.76
C GLU A 85 -5.98 -6.57 -7.73
N ILE A 86 -6.07 -6.12 -6.49
CA ILE A 86 -5.57 -6.79 -5.31
C ILE A 86 -6.78 -7.14 -4.45
N TYR A 87 -6.92 -8.40 -4.09
CA TYR A 87 -8.02 -8.88 -3.25
C TYR A 87 -7.47 -9.71 -2.11
N ILE A 88 -7.90 -9.40 -0.89
CA ILE A 88 -7.60 -10.17 0.31
C ILE A 88 -8.90 -10.45 1.03
N GLY A 89 -9.19 -11.72 1.31
CA GLY A 89 -10.45 -12.09 1.95
C GLY A 89 -10.49 -13.51 2.48
N TRP A 90 -11.38 -13.74 3.43
CA TRP A 90 -11.60 -15.07 4.02
C TRP A 90 -12.48 -15.94 3.14
N GLU A 91 -12.18 -17.24 3.08
CA GLU A 91 -13.11 -18.21 2.51
C GLU A 91 -14.34 -18.37 3.43
N ARG A 92 -15.53 -18.29 2.81
CA ARG A 92 -16.84 -18.11 3.49
C ARG A 92 -17.24 -19.25 4.45
N GLU A 93 -16.63 -20.43 4.34
CA GLU A 93 -17.04 -21.62 5.10
C GLU A 93 -16.09 -22.00 6.25
N SER A 94 -14.78 -21.82 6.09
CA SER A 94 -13.80 -22.26 7.10
C SER A 94 -13.18 -21.13 7.91
N ARG A 95 -13.12 -19.88 7.40
CA ARG A 95 -12.46 -18.71 8.06
C ARG A 95 -11.09 -19.01 8.70
N GLU A 96 -10.42 -20.05 8.19
CA GLU A 96 -9.07 -20.50 8.55
C GLU A 96 -8.11 -20.32 7.36
N VAL A 97 -8.67 -20.02 6.20
CA VAL A 97 -7.96 -19.84 4.94
C VAL A 97 -8.20 -18.42 4.46
N ILE A 98 -7.14 -17.63 4.41
CA ILE A 98 -7.15 -16.35 3.71
C ILE A 98 -6.75 -16.61 2.24
N GLN A 99 -7.46 -15.96 1.33
CA GLN A 99 -7.11 -15.89 -0.07
C GLN A 99 -6.52 -14.52 -0.35
N ILE A 100 -5.31 -14.50 -0.90
CA ILE A 100 -4.66 -13.32 -1.46
C ILE A 100 -4.63 -13.50 -2.97
N ARG A 101 -5.17 -12.53 -3.71
CA ARG A 101 -5.22 -12.52 -5.16
C ARG A 101 -4.63 -11.21 -5.69
N ILE A 102 -3.74 -11.31 -6.66
CA ILE A 102 -3.06 -10.18 -7.30
C ILE A 102 -3.15 -10.38 -8.81
N GLY A 103 -4.09 -9.69 -9.46
CA GLY A 103 -4.52 -10.04 -10.82
C GLY A 103 -4.99 -11.49 -10.89
N GLU A 104 -4.37 -12.28 -11.77
CA GLU A 104 -4.70 -13.69 -11.98
C GLU A 104 -4.03 -14.64 -10.97
N TYR A 105 -3.07 -14.15 -10.20
CA TYR A 105 -2.33 -14.96 -9.24
C TYR A 105 -3.09 -15.12 -7.94
N ILE A 106 -3.26 -16.37 -7.49
CA ILE A 106 -3.98 -16.68 -6.25
C ILE A 106 -3.07 -17.47 -5.30
N LYS A 107 -2.93 -16.97 -4.08
CA LYS A 107 -2.26 -17.67 -2.98
C LYS A 107 -3.19 -17.79 -1.79
N LYS A 108 -3.38 -19.03 -1.34
CA LYS A 108 -4.05 -19.33 -0.07
C LYS A 108 -3.02 -19.47 1.03
N LEU A 109 -3.27 -18.84 2.18
CA LEU A 109 -2.52 -19.04 3.41
C LEU A 109 -3.43 -19.65 4.47
N ARG A 110 -2.86 -20.59 5.21
CA ARG A 110 -3.47 -21.29 6.35
C ARG A 110 -2.49 -21.22 7.53
N PHE A 111 -2.94 -21.61 8.71
CA PHE A 111 -2.04 -21.86 9.83
C PHE A 111 -0.90 -22.82 9.42
N PRO A 112 0.37 -22.57 9.83
CA PRO A 112 0.87 -21.44 10.62
C PRO A 112 1.29 -20.21 9.79
N ASN A 113 1.39 -20.36 8.46
CA ASN A 113 1.87 -19.29 7.56
C ASN A 113 1.01 -18.03 7.63
N LEU A 114 -0.29 -18.18 7.81
CA LEU A 114 -1.23 -17.08 8.01
C LEU A 114 -0.84 -16.23 9.24
N ASN A 115 -0.64 -16.87 10.39
CA ASN A 115 -0.27 -16.15 11.62
C ASN A 115 1.08 -15.45 11.46
N PHE A 116 2.05 -16.11 10.84
CA PHE A 116 3.35 -15.50 10.58
C PHE A 116 3.20 -14.27 9.66
N PHE A 117 2.39 -14.36 8.60
CA PHE A 117 2.14 -13.24 7.69
C PHE A 117 1.51 -12.04 8.41
N THR A 118 0.51 -12.29 9.26
CA THR A 118 -0.12 -11.24 10.09
C THR A 118 0.89 -10.56 11.00
N LEU A 119 1.63 -11.33 11.80
CA LEU A 119 2.63 -10.79 12.72
C LEU A 119 3.72 -10.00 12.00
N MET A 120 4.12 -10.47 10.82
CA MET A 120 5.13 -9.78 10.00
C MET A 120 4.61 -8.45 9.45
N LEU A 121 3.35 -8.38 9.01
CA LEU A 121 2.75 -7.12 8.58
C LEU A 121 2.57 -6.13 9.73
N GLU A 122 2.13 -6.58 10.91
CA GLU A 122 2.04 -5.73 12.10
C GLU A 122 3.41 -5.16 12.49
N HIS A 123 4.44 -6.02 12.52
CA HIS A 123 5.80 -5.60 12.79
C HIS A 123 6.30 -4.55 11.80
N ILE A 124 6.16 -4.82 10.49
CA ILE A 124 6.61 -3.88 9.45
C ILE A 124 5.82 -2.58 9.50
N LEU A 125 4.49 -2.63 9.74
CA LEU A 125 3.66 -1.44 9.88
C LEU A 125 4.15 -0.56 11.02
N ASN A 126 4.41 -1.13 12.19
CA ASN A 126 4.94 -0.38 13.33
C ASN A 126 6.27 0.28 13.00
N GLU A 127 7.18 -0.42 12.32
CA GLU A 127 8.44 0.17 11.85
C GLU A 127 8.20 1.30 10.84
N LYS A 128 7.26 1.16 9.90
CA LYS A 128 6.96 2.23 8.93
C LYS A 128 6.39 3.46 9.61
N ILE A 129 5.49 3.26 10.56
CA ILE A 129 4.94 4.36 11.37
C ILE A 129 6.07 5.03 12.15
N GLU A 130 7.00 4.29 12.73
CA GLU A 130 8.11 4.91 13.47
C GLU A 130 9.07 5.67 12.55
N PHE A 131 9.50 5.06 11.44
CA PHE A 131 10.65 5.58 10.66
C PHE A 131 10.27 6.30 9.36
N ALA A 132 9.16 5.96 8.73
CA ALA A 132 8.73 6.57 7.47
C ALA A 132 7.88 7.84 7.67
N THR A 133 7.26 8.02 8.84
CA THR A 133 6.45 9.21 9.15
C THR A 133 7.18 10.24 10.03
N CYS A 134 8.37 9.93 10.56
CA CYS A 134 9.21 10.92 11.20
C CYS A 134 9.73 11.90 10.14
N GLY A 135 9.38 13.18 10.27
CA GLY A 135 9.82 14.25 9.36
C GLY A 135 11.33 14.17 9.16
N LYS A 136 11.76 13.86 7.92
CA LYS A 136 13.18 13.80 7.57
C LYS A 136 13.76 15.19 7.83
N SER A 137 14.58 15.33 8.88
CA SER A 137 15.47 16.47 8.99
C SER A 137 16.27 16.54 7.70
N LYS A 138 16.13 17.65 6.96
CA LYS A 138 16.68 17.85 5.62
C LYS A 138 18.17 17.46 5.58
N LYS A 139 18.49 16.22 5.19
CA LYS A 139 19.79 15.93 4.61
C LYS A 139 19.76 16.60 3.25
N LYS A 140 20.60 17.63 3.07
CA LYS A 140 20.85 18.26 1.78
C LYS A 140 21.04 17.15 0.74
N LEU A 141 20.05 17.01 -0.14
CA LEU A 141 20.22 16.29 -1.40
C LEU A 141 21.39 16.98 -2.11
N LYS A 142 22.39 16.19 -2.53
CA LYS A 142 23.35 16.66 -3.52
C LYS A 142 22.57 16.76 -4.84
N ASP A 143 22.67 17.89 -5.52
CA ASP A 143 22.05 18.13 -6.82
C ASP A 143 22.35 16.97 -7.78
N GLY A 144 21.31 16.33 -8.34
CA GLY A 144 21.45 15.44 -9.49
C GLY A 144 20.63 14.14 -9.48
N GLU A 145 20.07 13.70 -8.36
CA GLU A 145 19.19 12.52 -8.34
C GLU A 145 17.72 12.97 -8.28
N ILE A 146 17.07 13.01 -9.45
CA ILE A 146 15.61 12.95 -9.51
C ILE A 146 15.24 11.58 -8.93
N PRO A 147 14.53 11.50 -7.80
CA PRO A 147 13.92 10.24 -7.43
C PRO A 147 12.90 9.96 -8.52
N ASP A 148 13.11 8.90 -9.29
CA ASP A 148 12.05 8.30 -10.11
C ASP A 148 11.02 7.69 -9.15
N GLU A 149 10.30 8.55 -8.42
CA GLU A 149 9.02 8.22 -7.81
C GLU A 149 8.04 8.11 -8.97
N GLY A 150 8.12 6.99 -9.69
CA GLY A 150 7.20 6.68 -10.76
C GLY A 150 5.77 6.85 -10.25
N ASP A 151 5.04 7.77 -10.89
CA ASP A 151 3.63 8.08 -10.71
C ASP A 151 2.81 6.80 -10.49
N TYR A 152 2.50 6.49 -9.23
CA TYR A 152 1.45 5.54 -8.89
C TYR A 152 0.17 6.34 -8.71
N GLY A 153 -0.59 6.44 -9.79
CA GLY A 153 -1.86 7.16 -9.84
C GLY A 153 -2.99 6.41 -9.14
N ILE A 154 -3.92 7.21 -8.61
CA ILE A 154 -5.31 6.95 -8.20
C ILE A 154 -5.59 5.49 -7.80
N PHE A 155 -5.80 5.29 -6.50
CA PHE A 155 -6.25 4.02 -5.96
C PHE A 155 -7.68 4.16 -5.43
N SER A 156 -8.50 3.15 -5.72
CA SER A 156 -9.88 3.07 -5.27
C SER A 156 -10.02 1.84 -4.38
N GLU A 157 -10.55 2.01 -3.18
CA GLU A 157 -10.77 0.92 -2.23
C GLU A 157 -12.21 0.47 -2.18
N TYR A 158 -12.39 -0.83 -1.96
CA TYR A 158 -13.68 -1.39 -1.60
C TYR A 158 -13.51 -2.32 -0.39
N ILE A 159 -14.09 -1.92 0.74
CA ILE A 159 -14.15 -2.72 1.96
C ILE A 159 -15.59 -3.19 2.16
N ILE A 160 -15.76 -4.48 2.45
CA ILE A 160 -17.06 -5.03 2.85
C ILE A 160 -16.99 -5.33 4.35
N ALA A 161 -17.67 -4.48 5.12
CA ALA A 161 -17.85 -4.64 6.55
C ALA A 161 -18.70 -5.88 6.86
N ARG A 162 -18.59 -6.39 8.10
CA ARG A 162 -19.24 -7.64 8.54
C ARG A 162 -20.77 -7.61 8.50
N ASP A 163 -21.36 -6.43 8.62
CA ASP A 163 -22.80 -6.16 8.52
C ASP A 163 -23.27 -6.02 7.06
N GLY A 164 -22.36 -6.18 6.09
CA GLY A 164 -22.66 -6.05 4.66
C GLY A 164 -22.63 -4.61 4.16
N LEU A 165 -22.27 -3.63 5.00
CA LEU A 165 -22.02 -2.27 4.54
C LEU A 165 -20.75 -2.20 3.69
N GLN A 166 -20.86 -1.54 2.55
CA GLN A 166 -19.77 -1.30 1.63
C GLN A 166 -19.21 0.10 1.89
N VAL A 167 -17.95 0.18 2.29
CA VAL A 167 -17.22 1.45 2.37
C VAL A 167 -16.40 1.59 1.10
N VAL A 168 -16.66 2.66 0.34
CA VAL A 168 -15.90 3.04 -0.84
C VAL A 168 -15.14 4.31 -0.48
N GLU A 169 -13.83 4.20 -0.33
CA GLU A 169 -12.96 5.35 -0.19
C GLU A 169 -12.22 5.53 -1.53
N THR A 170 -12.50 6.66 -2.17
CA THR A 170 -11.81 7.10 -3.38
C THR A 170 -10.94 8.27 -2.96
N THR A 171 -9.63 8.07 -2.89
CA THR A 171 -8.70 9.19 -2.78
C THR A 171 -8.61 9.82 -4.17
N GLU A 172 -9.45 10.84 -4.40
CA GLU A 172 -9.33 11.68 -5.59
C GLU A 172 -8.04 12.48 -5.49
N PHE A 173 -7.15 12.35 -6.49
CA PHE A 173 -6.10 13.33 -6.73
C PHE A 173 -6.22 13.83 -8.17
N GLY A 174 -6.34 15.15 -8.30
CA GLY A 174 -6.57 15.83 -9.56
C GLY A 174 -7.03 17.28 -9.38
N VAL A 175 -6.47 18.02 -8.42
CA VAL A 175 -6.47 19.48 -8.56
C VAL A 175 -5.20 19.80 -9.34
N SER A 176 -5.36 20.27 -10.57
CA SER A 176 -4.28 20.85 -11.35
C SER A 176 -3.53 21.83 -10.44
N GLU A 177 -2.22 21.64 -10.23
CA GLU A 177 -1.36 22.62 -9.59
C GLU A 177 -1.20 23.83 -10.53
N VAL A 178 -2.28 24.59 -10.72
CA VAL A 178 -2.16 25.98 -11.13
C VAL A 178 -1.79 26.74 -9.87
N THR A 179 -0.49 26.96 -9.68
CA THR A 179 0.01 27.87 -8.66
C THR A 179 -0.45 29.27 -9.03
N ILE A 180 -1.43 29.80 -8.31
CA ILE A 180 -1.86 31.19 -8.48
C ILE A 180 -1.06 32.03 -7.50
N GLU A 181 -0.39 33.07 -8.00
CA GLU A 181 0.34 34.02 -7.17
C GLU A 181 -0.68 34.97 -6.51
N ILE A 182 -0.82 34.87 -5.19
CA ILE A 182 -1.79 35.65 -4.43
C ILE A 182 -1.08 36.77 -3.67
N LYS A 183 -1.50 38.01 -3.93
CA LYS A 183 -1.11 39.17 -3.10
C LYS A 183 -2.04 39.26 -1.89
N ALA A 184 -1.51 38.98 -0.71
CA ALA A 184 -2.26 39.01 0.55
C ALA A 184 -1.45 39.66 1.68
N LYS A 185 -2.13 40.18 2.70
CA LYS A 185 -1.50 40.63 3.96
C LYS A 185 -1.71 39.56 5.03
N ILE A 186 -0.64 39.23 5.76
CA ILE A 186 -0.70 38.32 6.90
C ILE A 186 -1.32 39.06 8.08
N LYS A 187 -2.42 38.53 8.62
CA LYS A 187 -3.14 39.13 9.75
C LYS A 187 -2.70 38.49 11.07
N VAL A 188 -2.54 37.16 11.09
CA VAL A 188 -2.12 36.38 12.27
C VAL A 188 -1.35 35.14 11.82
N GLU A 189 -0.26 34.82 12.51
CA GLU A 189 0.52 33.60 12.28
C GLU A 189 0.53 32.72 13.54
N SER A 190 0.39 31.40 13.35
CA SER A 190 0.56 30.39 14.39
C SER A 190 1.31 29.18 13.83
N PRO A 191 1.86 28.30 14.70
CA PRO A 191 2.59 27.11 14.24
C PRO A 191 1.76 26.13 13.39
N LYS A 192 0.42 26.24 13.39
CA LYS A 192 -0.49 25.32 12.69
C LYS A 192 -1.33 25.99 11.60
N ALA A 193 -1.35 27.32 11.52
CA ALA A 193 -2.20 28.04 10.58
C ALA A 193 -1.74 29.48 10.41
N LEU A 194 -2.03 30.05 9.24
CA LEU A 194 -1.71 31.41 8.86
C LEU A 194 -2.98 32.06 8.31
N LEU A 195 -3.41 33.16 8.95
CA LEU A 195 -4.60 33.91 8.54
C LEU A 195 -4.18 35.03 7.59
N ILE A 196 -4.72 35.02 6.38
CA ILE A 196 -4.43 36.02 5.35
C ILE A 196 -5.67 36.83 4.98
N THR A 197 -5.46 38.07 4.55
CA THR A 197 -6.51 38.92 4.01
C THR A 197 -6.16 39.28 2.57
N LEU A 198 -7.09 39.02 1.66
CA LEU A 198 -6.97 39.33 0.23
C LEU A 198 -7.45 40.77 -0.03
N GLU A 199 -6.96 41.40 -1.10
CA GLU A 199 -7.42 42.74 -1.52
C GLU A 199 -8.91 42.80 -1.90
N SER A 200 -9.57 41.64 -2.01
CA SER A 200 -11.01 41.51 -2.33
C SER A 200 -11.93 41.50 -1.10
N ASP A 201 -11.43 41.84 0.10
CA ASP A 201 -12.18 41.82 1.39
C ASP A 201 -12.82 40.46 1.74
N LYS A 202 -12.32 39.37 1.15
CA LYS A 202 -12.71 37.99 1.50
C LYS A 202 -11.67 37.38 2.44
N GLU A 203 -12.15 36.78 3.54
CA GLU A 203 -11.34 36.07 4.54
C GLU A 203 -11.31 34.56 4.23
N PHE A 204 -10.15 33.92 4.41
CA PHE A 204 -9.91 32.47 4.30
C PHE A 204 -9.01 31.98 5.44
#